data_AF-A0A9D7C8H5-F1
#
_entry.id   AF-A0A9D7C8H5-F1
#
_cell.length_a   1.000
_cell.length_b   1.000
_cell.length_c   1.000
_cell.angle_alpha   90.00
_cell.angle_beta   90.00
_cell.angle_gamma   90.00
#
_symmetry.space_group_name_H-M   'P 1'
#
loop_
_entity.id
_entity.type
_entity.pdbx_description
1 polymer ?
#
loop_
_entity_poly.entity_id
_entity_poly.type
_entity_poly.pdbx_seq_one_letter_code
_entity_poly.pdbx_strand_id
1 'polypeptide(L)'
;MKIILLYCLLMLLSFTVCAQSLSKSLGNMKTMKKSAQGITIQTDFGNLKATVYSPNVVKINITRNNVFTDFSYAVNVSPTEAVKFTVTEDKSKITLATDSLTLTISKQPVRVALYNKAGQLINSDDADFGTSWIDDEITTYKKLLPNEKFIGLGEKTGGLNRRGSGYSHWNADVPGYILSADPLYSTIPFYIGIHDTLVYGVFLDNSSKTHFNFGGFTGTVFIICNGKW
;
A
#
# COMPACT_ATOMS: atom_id res chain seq x y z
N MET A 1 16.93 -32.65 -44.88
CA MET A 1 16.13 -31.44 -44.54
C MET A 1 15.12 -31.67 -43.40
N LYS A 2 14.34 -32.77 -43.37
CA LYS A 2 13.33 -33.00 -42.31
C LYS A 2 13.88 -33.23 -40.89
N ILE A 3 15.07 -33.82 -40.75
CA ILE A 3 15.70 -34.08 -39.45
C ILE A 3 16.22 -32.80 -38.78
N ILE A 4 16.80 -31.88 -39.56
CA ILE A 4 17.31 -30.59 -39.05
C ILE A 4 16.15 -29.69 -38.57
N LEU A 5 14.99 -29.75 -39.24
CA LEU A 5 13.80 -29.02 -38.83
C LEU A 5 13.22 -29.52 -37.49
N LEU A 6 13.34 -30.84 -37.23
CA LEU A 6 12.86 -31.46 -35.99
C LEU A 6 13.73 -31.09 -34.78
N TYR A 7 15.05 -31.00 -34.96
CA TYR A 7 15.96 -30.53 -33.90
C TYR A 7 15.80 -29.04 -33.58
N CYS A 8 15.51 -28.18 -34.56
CA CYS A 8 15.17 -26.77 -34.31
C CYS A 8 13.85 -26.63 -33.53
N LEU A 9 12.85 -27.49 -33.79
CA LEU A 9 11.58 -27.46 -33.08
C LEU A 9 11.71 -27.93 -31.62
N LEU A 10 12.56 -28.93 -31.35
CA LEU A 10 12.87 -29.42 -30.00
C LEU A 10 13.73 -28.43 -29.17
N MET A 11 14.60 -27.65 -29.81
CA MET A 11 15.35 -26.57 -29.15
C MET A 11 14.48 -25.35 -28.80
N LEU A 12 13.42 -25.09 -29.56
CA LEU A 12 12.46 -24.02 -29.25
C LEU A 12 11.53 -24.34 -28.07
N LEU A 13 11.40 -25.63 -27.71
CA LEU A 13 10.56 -26.10 -26.60
C LEU A 13 11.25 -26.09 -25.23
N SER A 14 12.55 -25.76 -25.16
CA SER A 14 13.35 -25.86 -23.92
C SER A 14 13.69 -24.53 -23.24
N PHE A 15 13.19 -23.40 -23.74
CA PHE A 15 13.47 -22.06 -23.18
C PHE A 15 12.23 -21.30 -22.67
N THR A 16 11.19 -21.98 -22.19
CA THR A 16 10.30 -21.34 -21.21
C THR A 16 10.97 -21.35 -19.84
N VAL A 17 12.10 -20.63 -19.72
CA VAL A 17 12.52 -20.12 -18.41
C VAL A 17 11.42 -19.14 -18.03
N CYS A 18 10.53 -19.56 -17.15
CA CYS A 18 9.58 -18.65 -16.53
C CYS A 18 10.43 -17.63 -15.78
N ALA A 19 10.60 -16.44 -16.37
CA ALA A 19 11.23 -15.32 -15.69
C ALA A 19 10.34 -15.03 -14.47
N GLN A 20 10.73 -15.57 -13.32
CA GLN A 20 10.04 -15.26 -12.08
C GLN A 20 10.24 -13.77 -11.85
N SER A 21 9.14 -13.02 -11.85
CA SER A 21 9.18 -11.60 -11.48
C SER A 21 9.88 -11.48 -10.13
N LEU A 22 10.97 -10.71 -10.12
CA LEU A 22 11.71 -10.39 -8.89
C LEU A 22 10.78 -9.73 -7.86
N SER A 23 9.82 -8.93 -8.34
CA SER A 23 8.77 -8.36 -7.52
C SER A 23 7.55 -9.28 -7.45
N LYS A 24 7.13 -9.67 -6.24
CA LYS A 24 5.90 -10.45 -6.02
C LYS A 24 4.84 -9.53 -5.43
N SER A 25 3.75 -9.28 -6.16
CA SER A 25 2.54 -8.61 -5.63
C SER A 25 1.72 -9.59 -4.78
N LEU A 26 0.76 -9.11 -3.97
CA LEU A 26 -0.20 -9.96 -3.23
C LEU A 26 -0.84 -11.06 -4.10
N GLY A 27 -1.04 -10.81 -5.39
CA GLY A 27 -1.67 -11.74 -6.33
C GLY A 27 -3.18 -11.83 -6.15
N ASN A 28 -3.76 -12.96 -6.52
CA ASN A 28 -5.20 -13.18 -6.46
C ASN A 28 -5.65 -13.58 -5.05
N MET A 29 -6.89 -13.24 -4.72
CA MET A 29 -7.55 -13.69 -3.51
C MET A 29 -7.85 -15.19 -3.58
N LYS A 30 -7.56 -15.91 -2.49
CA LYS A 30 -7.94 -17.32 -2.30
C LYS A 30 -9.16 -17.46 -1.41
N THR A 31 -9.12 -16.88 -0.20
CA THR A 31 -10.20 -16.99 0.79
C THR A 31 -10.36 -15.68 1.56
N MET A 32 -11.53 -15.48 2.15
CA MET A 32 -11.81 -14.36 3.06
C MET A 32 -12.55 -14.86 4.30
N LYS A 33 -12.22 -14.29 5.46
CA LYS A 33 -12.89 -14.51 6.74
C LYS A 33 -13.36 -13.16 7.29
N LYS A 34 -14.63 -13.08 7.69
CA LYS A 34 -15.19 -11.94 8.42
C LYS A 34 -14.90 -12.08 9.91
N SER A 35 -14.69 -10.97 10.59
CA SER A 35 -14.61 -10.87 12.04
C SER A 35 -15.52 -9.76 12.55
N ALA A 36 -15.62 -9.62 13.87
CA ALA A 36 -16.38 -8.53 14.48
C ALA A 36 -15.80 -7.13 14.19
N GLN A 37 -14.52 -7.05 13.77
CA GLN A 37 -13.82 -5.79 13.52
C GLN A 37 -13.36 -5.60 12.06
N GLY A 38 -13.72 -6.49 11.14
CA GLY A 38 -13.42 -6.34 9.72
C GLY A 38 -13.28 -7.66 8.97
N ILE A 39 -12.23 -7.78 8.16
CA ILE A 39 -11.97 -8.95 7.31
C ILE A 39 -10.48 -9.31 7.24
N THR A 40 -10.22 -10.61 7.04
CA THR A 40 -8.90 -11.15 6.69
C THR A 40 -9.00 -11.89 5.37
N ILE A 41 -8.05 -11.64 4.46
CA ILE A 41 -7.98 -12.20 3.12
C ILE A 41 -6.65 -12.94 2.96
N GLN A 42 -6.72 -14.19 2.52
CA GLN A 42 -5.57 -14.96 2.07
C GLN A 42 -5.38 -14.79 0.56
N THR A 43 -4.14 -14.60 0.11
CA THR A 43 -3.82 -14.37 -1.29
C THR A 43 -2.80 -15.37 -1.83
N ASP A 44 -2.36 -15.19 -3.07
CA ASP A 44 -1.30 -16.02 -3.66
C ASP A 44 0.03 -15.93 -2.90
N PHE A 45 0.44 -14.70 -2.55
CA PHE A 45 1.78 -14.42 -2.04
C PHE A 45 1.82 -13.70 -0.69
N GLY A 46 0.68 -13.53 -0.02
CA GLY A 46 0.59 -12.93 1.30
C GLY A 46 -0.81 -12.96 1.90
N ASN A 47 -1.01 -12.14 2.92
CA ASN A 47 -2.27 -11.98 3.62
C ASN A 47 -2.56 -10.49 3.84
N LEU A 48 -3.83 -10.12 3.76
CA LEU A 48 -4.32 -8.77 4.03
C LEU A 48 -5.36 -8.82 5.16
N LYS A 49 -5.23 -7.97 6.16
CA LYS A 49 -6.25 -7.71 7.18
C LYS A 49 -6.73 -6.27 7.06
N ALA A 50 -8.03 -6.07 6.92
CA ALA A 50 -8.67 -4.77 7.00
C ALA A 50 -9.46 -4.69 8.31
N THR A 51 -9.09 -3.75 9.18
CA THR A 51 -9.71 -3.56 10.49
C THR A 51 -10.36 -2.18 10.57
N VAL A 52 -11.63 -2.13 10.92
CA VAL A 52 -12.39 -0.89 11.09
C VAL A 52 -12.11 -0.32 12.48
N TYR A 53 -11.47 0.84 12.57
CA TYR A 53 -11.17 1.51 13.84
C TYR A 53 -12.26 2.51 14.24
N SER A 54 -12.85 3.18 13.25
CA SER A 54 -13.95 4.12 13.40
C SER A 54 -14.70 4.24 12.06
N PRO A 55 -15.85 4.94 11.99
CA PRO A 55 -16.51 5.20 10.70
C PRO A 55 -15.58 5.81 9.64
N ASN A 56 -14.54 6.55 10.05
CA ASN A 56 -13.63 7.30 9.17
C ASN A 56 -12.21 6.71 9.12
N VAL A 57 -11.93 5.58 9.79
CA VAL A 57 -10.58 5.02 9.89
C VAL A 57 -10.60 3.52 9.69
N VAL A 58 -9.82 3.06 8.71
CA VAL A 58 -9.59 1.63 8.44
C VAL A 58 -8.09 1.37 8.42
N LYS A 59 -7.63 0.41 9.23
CA LYS A 59 -6.25 -0.08 9.21
C LYS A 59 -6.13 -1.18 8.18
N ILE A 60 -5.16 -1.04 7.27
CA ILE A 60 -4.77 -2.07 6.31
C ILE A 60 -3.44 -2.65 6.76
N ASN A 61 -3.42 -3.94 7.10
CA ASN A 61 -2.21 -4.67 7.45
C ASN A 61 -1.95 -5.71 6.36
N ILE A 62 -0.77 -5.68 5.77
CA ILE A 62 -0.34 -6.65 4.76
C ILE A 62 0.93 -7.36 5.26
N THR A 63 1.00 -8.68 5.08
CA THR A 63 2.14 -9.49 5.51
C THR A 63 2.33 -10.70 4.59
N ARG A 64 3.56 -11.20 4.49
CA ARG A 64 3.87 -12.50 3.86
C ARG A 64 3.67 -13.67 4.83
N ASN A 65 3.68 -13.38 6.13
CA ASN A 65 3.58 -14.37 7.17
C ASN A 65 2.11 -14.78 7.37
N ASN A 66 1.89 -15.93 8.00
CA ASN A 66 0.54 -16.37 8.37
C ASN A 66 0.00 -15.68 9.63
N VAL A 67 0.83 -14.84 10.26
CA VAL A 67 0.53 -14.13 11.51
C VAL A 67 0.63 -12.64 11.27
N PHE A 68 -0.33 -11.90 11.79
CA PHE A 68 -0.30 -10.44 11.83
C PHE A 68 0.31 -9.98 13.16
N THR A 69 1.27 -9.07 13.09
CA THR A 69 1.80 -8.39 14.27
C THR A 69 0.97 -7.14 14.53
N ASP A 70 0.26 -7.09 15.65
CA ASP A 70 -0.64 -5.98 16.00
C ASP A 70 0.01 -4.89 16.88
N PHE A 71 1.32 -4.98 17.12
CA PHE A 71 2.07 -4.02 17.93
C PHE A 71 2.29 -2.69 17.21
N SER A 72 2.15 -1.57 17.93
CA SER A 72 2.47 -0.22 17.46
C SER A 72 3.16 0.59 18.57
N TYR A 73 4.16 1.40 18.19
CA TYR A 73 4.79 2.38 19.09
C TYR A 73 4.00 3.69 19.18
N ALA A 74 3.08 3.95 18.24
CA ALA A 74 2.40 5.24 18.10
C ALA A 74 0.89 5.16 18.35
N VAL A 75 0.26 4.04 18.01
CA VAL A 75 -1.19 3.84 18.15
C VAL A 75 -1.47 3.17 19.50
N ASN A 76 -2.14 3.88 20.40
CA ASN A 76 -2.52 3.40 21.73
C ASN A 76 -4.03 3.17 21.90
N VAL A 77 -4.79 3.25 20.81
CA VAL A 77 -6.25 3.04 20.79
C VAL A 77 -6.55 1.75 20.04
N SER A 78 -7.35 0.88 20.66
CA SER A 78 -7.90 -0.31 20.01
C SER A 78 -9.19 0.03 19.24
N PRO A 79 -9.53 -0.74 18.18
CA PRO A 79 -10.84 -0.63 17.54
C PRO A 79 -11.96 -0.74 18.58
N THR A 80 -12.89 0.21 18.57
CA THR A 80 -14.06 0.12 19.46
C THR A 80 -15.03 -0.93 18.94
N GLU A 81 -15.57 -1.79 19.82
CA GLU A 81 -16.46 -2.89 19.42
C GLU A 81 -17.80 -2.42 18.81
N ALA A 82 -18.14 -1.13 18.93
CA ALA A 82 -19.44 -0.60 18.54
C ALA A 82 -19.50 -0.01 17.11
N VAL A 83 -18.42 -0.06 16.32
CA VAL A 83 -18.44 0.51 14.96
C VAL A 83 -19.28 -0.39 14.03
N LYS A 84 -20.40 0.14 13.55
CA LYS A 84 -21.23 -0.55 12.57
C LYS A 84 -20.58 -0.52 11.20
N PHE A 85 -20.43 -1.68 10.60
CA PHE A 85 -20.02 -1.83 9.21
C PHE A 85 -20.72 -3.03 8.57
N THR A 86 -20.76 -3.04 7.24
CA THR A 86 -21.26 -4.16 6.45
C THR A 86 -20.15 -4.70 5.56
N VAL A 87 -20.23 -5.99 5.24
CA VAL A 87 -19.33 -6.63 4.28
C VAL A 87 -20.17 -7.38 3.25
N THR A 88 -20.13 -6.91 2.01
CA THR A 88 -20.73 -7.56 0.85
C THR A 88 -19.65 -8.03 -0.12
N GLU A 89 -19.98 -9.01 -0.95
CA GLU A 89 -19.05 -9.61 -1.89
C GLU A 89 -19.77 -9.93 -3.19
N ASP A 90 -19.16 -9.58 -4.31
CA ASP A 90 -19.59 -9.99 -5.65
C ASP A 90 -18.49 -10.85 -6.31
N LYS A 91 -18.64 -11.18 -7.59
CA LYS A 91 -17.66 -12.02 -8.31
C LYS A 91 -16.27 -11.39 -8.40
N SER A 92 -16.19 -10.06 -8.44
CA SER A 92 -14.99 -9.27 -8.74
C SER A 92 -14.34 -8.62 -7.51
N LYS A 93 -15.12 -8.31 -6.47
CA LYS A 93 -14.65 -7.53 -5.31
C LYS A 93 -15.38 -7.85 -4.01
N ILE A 94 -14.74 -7.48 -2.91
CA ILE A 94 -15.33 -7.35 -1.58
C ILE A 94 -15.56 -5.85 -1.33
N THR A 95 -16.67 -5.52 -0.68
CA THR A 95 -16.98 -4.16 -0.22
C THR A 95 -17.21 -4.17 1.28
N LEU A 96 -16.38 -3.44 2.01
CA LEU A 96 -16.57 -3.13 3.43
C LEU A 96 -17.02 -1.68 3.53
N ALA A 97 -18.21 -1.43 4.09
CA ALA A 97 -18.79 -0.10 4.20
C ALA A 97 -19.12 0.27 5.65
N THR A 98 -18.75 1.47 6.05
CA THR A 98 -19.13 2.13 7.31
C THR A 98 -20.16 3.24 7.01
N ASP A 99 -20.56 4.01 8.03
CA ASP A 99 -21.45 5.17 7.85
C ASP A 99 -20.83 6.31 7.01
N SER A 100 -19.50 6.31 6.82
CA SER A 100 -18.75 7.39 6.16
C SER A 100 -17.86 6.95 5.00
N LEU A 101 -17.34 5.73 5.04
CA LEU A 101 -16.34 5.22 4.10
C LEU A 101 -16.78 3.92 3.45
N THR A 102 -16.31 3.71 2.23
CA THR A 102 -16.43 2.43 1.53
C THR A 102 -15.03 1.97 1.10
N LEU A 103 -14.58 0.85 1.65
CA LEU A 103 -13.37 0.14 1.24
C LEU A 103 -13.76 -0.96 0.25
N THR A 104 -13.25 -0.89 -0.97
CA THR A 104 -13.38 -1.98 -1.94
C THR A 104 -12.06 -2.71 -2.09
N ILE A 105 -12.12 -4.03 -2.17
CA ILE A 105 -10.95 -4.89 -2.41
C ILE A 105 -11.23 -5.76 -3.63
N SER A 106 -10.51 -5.54 -4.74
CA SER A 106 -10.62 -6.42 -5.91
C SER A 106 -10.08 -7.81 -5.59
N LYS A 107 -10.59 -8.85 -6.26
CA LYS A 107 -10.14 -10.23 -6.04
C LYS A 107 -8.99 -10.65 -6.94
N GLN A 108 -8.86 -10.04 -8.12
CA GLN A 108 -7.89 -10.43 -9.14
C GLN A 108 -7.32 -9.21 -9.89
N PRO A 109 -6.09 -8.76 -9.59
CA PRO A 109 -5.35 -9.05 -8.35
C PRO A 109 -6.01 -8.35 -7.15
N VAL A 110 -5.52 -8.62 -5.94
CA VAL A 110 -5.91 -7.90 -4.73
C VAL A 110 -5.40 -6.45 -4.78
N ARG A 111 -6.34 -5.50 -4.79
CA ARG A 111 -6.10 -4.05 -4.74
C ARG A 111 -7.10 -3.41 -3.82
N VAL A 112 -6.65 -2.45 -3.03
CA VAL A 112 -7.47 -1.67 -2.11
C VAL A 112 -7.83 -0.33 -2.74
N ALA A 113 -9.09 0.06 -2.67
CA ALA A 113 -9.54 1.40 -2.98
C ALA A 113 -10.53 1.89 -1.91
N LEU A 114 -10.35 3.15 -1.50
CA LEU A 114 -11.16 3.81 -0.48
C LEU A 114 -11.98 4.91 -1.13
N TYR A 115 -13.27 4.94 -0.81
CA TYR A 115 -14.23 5.90 -1.32
C TYR A 115 -14.96 6.56 -0.15
N ASN A 116 -15.46 7.78 -0.39
CA ASN A 116 -16.42 8.38 0.52
C ASN A 116 -17.83 7.78 0.29
N LYS A 117 -18.79 8.17 1.13
CA LYS A 117 -20.19 7.74 1.01
C LYS A 117 -20.86 8.12 -0.32
N ALA A 118 -20.40 9.19 -0.96
CA ALA A 118 -20.89 9.62 -2.28
C ALA A 118 -20.30 8.81 -3.45
N GLY A 119 -19.45 7.82 -3.17
CA GLY A 119 -18.80 7.00 -4.19
C GLY A 119 -17.62 7.68 -4.89
N GLN A 120 -17.14 8.81 -4.37
CA GLN A 120 -15.95 9.48 -4.88
C GLN A 120 -14.68 8.79 -4.36
N LEU A 121 -13.73 8.52 -5.25
CA LEU A 121 -12.47 7.87 -4.92
C LEU A 121 -11.61 8.79 -4.04
N ILE A 122 -11.22 8.31 -2.86
CA ILE A 122 -10.33 9.02 -1.93
C ILE A 122 -8.87 8.64 -2.20
N ASN A 123 -8.56 7.34 -2.19
CA ASN A 123 -7.22 6.80 -2.40
C ASN A 123 -7.34 5.37 -2.93
N SER A 124 -6.48 4.96 -3.85
CA SER A 124 -6.41 3.56 -4.27
C SER A 124 -4.97 3.11 -4.45
N ASP A 125 -4.77 1.81 -4.33
CA ASP A 125 -3.60 1.15 -4.85
C ASP A 125 -3.43 1.45 -6.35
N ASP A 126 -2.19 1.42 -6.80
CA ASP A 126 -1.86 1.37 -8.21
C ASP A 126 -2.39 0.06 -8.81
N ALA A 127 -3.03 0.13 -9.98
CA ALA A 127 -3.70 -1.02 -10.59
C ALA A 127 -2.72 -2.15 -10.93
N ASP A 128 -1.54 -1.79 -11.43
CA ASP A 128 -0.56 -2.74 -11.93
C ASP A 128 0.33 -3.25 -10.79
N PHE A 129 0.72 -2.38 -9.86
CA PHE A 129 1.71 -2.72 -8.85
C PHE A 129 1.12 -3.12 -7.48
N GLY A 130 0.23 -2.29 -6.89
CA GLY A 130 -0.32 -2.52 -5.54
C GLY A 130 0.77 -2.66 -4.46
N THR A 131 0.58 -3.55 -3.49
CA THR A 131 1.66 -3.92 -2.54
C THR A 131 2.43 -5.13 -3.06
N SER A 132 3.75 -5.00 -3.10
CA SER A 132 4.67 -6.03 -3.56
C SER A 132 5.95 -6.13 -2.74
N TRP A 133 6.68 -7.22 -2.94
CA TRP A 133 7.92 -7.54 -2.26
C TRP A 133 9.06 -7.74 -3.25
N ILE A 134 10.24 -7.24 -2.89
CA ILE A 134 11.52 -7.65 -3.45
C ILE A 134 12.38 -8.08 -2.26
N ASP A 135 12.68 -9.38 -2.15
CA ASP A 135 13.29 -9.96 -0.95
C ASP A 135 12.55 -9.51 0.32
N ASP A 136 13.22 -8.87 1.28
CA ASP A 136 12.61 -8.39 2.52
C ASP A 136 12.04 -6.96 2.43
N GLU A 137 12.23 -6.28 1.30
CA GLU A 137 11.67 -4.96 1.06
C GLU A 137 10.18 -5.06 0.70
N ILE A 138 9.35 -4.23 1.34
CA ILE A 138 7.94 -4.07 0.96
C ILE A 138 7.78 -2.72 0.29
N THR A 139 7.11 -2.72 -0.86
CA THR A 139 6.68 -1.47 -1.52
C THR A 139 5.18 -1.48 -1.71
N THR A 140 4.53 -0.38 -1.31
CA THR A 140 3.12 -0.14 -1.63
C THR A 140 3.01 1.01 -2.61
N TYR A 141 2.45 0.71 -3.78
CA TYR A 141 2.18 1.66 -4.84
C TYR A 141 0.71 2.12 -4.78
N LYS A 142 0.52 3.42 -4.88
CA LYS A 142 -0.75 4.13 -4.82
C LYS A 142 -0.92 4.93 -6.10
N LYS A 143 -2.14 4.94 -6.63
CA LYS A 143 -2.49 5.78 -7.77
C LYS A 143 -2.27 7.25 -7.42
N LEU A 144 -1.52 7.96 -8.26
CA LEU A 144 -1.41 9.42 -8.19
C LEU A 144 -2.61 10.06 -8.90
N LEU A 145 -3.42 10.83 -8.18
CA LEU A 145 -4.59 11.49 -8.74
C LEU A 145 -4.23 12.84 -9.40
N PRO A 146 -5.03 13.30 -10.38
CA PRO A 146 -4.86 14.62 -10.98
C PRO A 146 -4.89 15.72 -9.90
N ASN A 147 -3.95 16.66 -9.97
CA ASN A 147 -3.86 17.81 -9.06
C ASN A 147 -3.74 17.50 -7.56
N GLU A 148 -3.57 16.23 -7.19
CA GLU A 148 -3.33 15.77 -5.83
C GLU A 148 -2.07 16.36 -5.21
N LYS A 149 -2.22 17.03 -4.07
CA LYS A 149 -1.16 17.63 -3.29
C LYS A 149 -0.93 16.80 -2.04
N PHE A 150 0.30 16.81 -1.56
CA PHE A 150 0.68 16.07 -0.36
C PHE A 150 1.33 17.03 0.61
N ILE A 151 0.98 16.94 1.89
CA ILE A 151 1.61 17.68 3.00
C ILE A 151 1.88 16.72 4.17
N GLY A 152 2.69 17.15 5.14
CA GLY A 152 3.03 16.35 6.33
C GLY A 152 4.44 15.76 6.27
N LEU A 153 4.56 14.50 6.72
CA LEU A 153 5.80 13.76 7.03
C LEU A 153 6.61 14.32 8.20
N GLY A 154 5.98 15.14 9.06
CA GLY A 154 6.64 15.76 10.20
C GLY A 154 7.66 16.83 9.81
N GLU A 155 8.82 16.80 10.46
CA GLU A 155 9.90 17.76 10.25
C GLU A 155 10.69 17.42 8.98
N LYS A 156 10.40 18.13 7.89
CA LYS A 156 11.12 17.99 6.61
C LYS A 156 11.31 19.35 5.93
N THR A 157 12.48 19.54 5.33
CA THR A 157 12.79 20.73 4.52
C THR A 157 12.05 20.71 3.17
N GLY A 158 12.32 21.69 2.30
CA GLY A 158 11.66 21.86 1.01
C GLY A 158 10.25 22.45 1.09
N GLY A 159 9.57 22.52 -0.05
CA GLY A 159 8.25 23.12 -0.17
C GLY A 159 7.15 22.35 0.57
N LEU A 160 6.10 23.07 1.02
CA LEU A 160 4.96 22.48 1.73
C LEU A 160 4.27 21.39 0.90
N ASN A 161 4.06 21.63 -0.40
CA ASN A 161 3.54 20.63 -1.31
C ASN A 161 4.64 19.62 -1.68
N ARG A 162 4.46 18.39 -1.22
CA ARG A 162 5.39 17.28 -1.39
C ARG A 162 5.23 16.56 -2.74
N ARG A 163 4.21 16.90 -3.57
CA ARG A 163 4.00 16.30 -4.91
C ARG A 163 5.26 16.45 -5.76
N GLY A 164 5.66 15.36 -6.42
CA GLY A 164 6.85 15.33 -7.26
C GLY A 164 8.17 15.15 -6.49
N SER A 165 8.12 15.02 -5.17
CA SER A 165 9.32 14.88 -4.32
C SER A 165 9.38 13.51 -3.64
N GLY A 166 10.59 13.12 -3.22
CA GLY A 166 10.85 11.92 -2.43
C GLY A 166 11.47 12.28 -1.07
N TYR A 167 11.15 11.49 -0.05
CA TYR A 167 11.58 11.73 1.33
C TYR A 167 11.90 10.42 2.05
N SER A 168 12.95 10.43 2.86
CA SER A 168 13.38 9.31 3.67
C SER A 168 13.02 9.54 5.14
N HIS A 169 12.58 8.49 5.81
CA HIS A 169 12.49 8.46 7.27
C HIS A 169 13.62 7.63 7.83
N TRP A 170 14.57 8.34 8.40
CA TRP A 170 15.71 7.82 9.12
C TRP A 170 16.25 8.94 9.99
N ASN A 171 16.01 8.90 11.30
CA ASN A 171 16.44 9.98 12.19
C ASN A 171 17.96 10.16 12.07
N ALA A 172 18.38 11.36 11.68
CA ALA A 172 19.75 11.70 11.41
C ALA A 172 20.12 13.02 12.10
N ASP A 173 21.32 13.08 12.67
CA ASP A 173 21.89 14.32 13.17
C ASP A 173 22.56 15.08 12.03
N VAL A 174 21.96 16.21 11.61
CA VAL A 174 22.41 17.00 10.46
C VAL A 174 22.57 18.48 10.87
N PRO A 175 23.66 18.85 11.54
CA PRO A 175 23.87 20.22 12.02
C PRO A 175 24.00 21.21 10.86
N GLY A 176 23.34 22.37 10.97
CA GLY A 176 23.40 23.42 9.95
C GLY A 176 22.78 23.03 8.61
N TYR A 177 21.75 22.17 8.62
CA TYR A 177 21.15 21.61 7.42
C TYR A 177 20.66 22.69 6.43
N ILE A 178 20.85 22.42 5.15
CA ILE A 178 20.41 23.28 4.05
C ILE A 178 18.92 23.06 3.71
N LEU A 179 18.34 23.94 2.91
CA LEU A 179 16.90 23.91 2.54
C LEU A 179 16.45 22.65 1.78
N SER A 180 17.37 21.83 1.28
CA SER A 180 17.11 20.58 0.58
C SER A 180 17.50 19.33 1.37
N ALA A 181 17.87 19.48 2.65
CA ALA A 181 18.34 18.37 3.47
C ALA A 181 17.18 17.42 3.86
N ASP A 182 17.37 16.14 3.59
CA ASP A 182 16.53 15.05 4.04
C ASP A 182 17.38 13.76 4.05
N PRO A 183 17.28 12.90 5.09
CA PRO A 183 16.40 12.99 6.26
C PRO A 183 16.92 13.97 7.34
N LEU A 184 16.10 14.20 8.39
CA LEU A 184 16.37 15.09 9.52
C LEU A 184 16.18 14.37 10.87
N TYR A 185 15.99 15.13 11.96
CA TYR A 185 15.99 14.63 13.34
C TYR A 185 14.77 13.79 13.72
N SER A 186 13.60 14.08 13.14
CA SER A 186 12.33 13.45 13.53
C SER A 186 11.65 12.73 12.36
N THR A 187 11.03 11.58 12.67
CA THR A 187 10.26 10.76 11.73
C THR A 187 8.83 10.67 12.22
N ILE A 188 7.91 11.23 11.42
CA ILE A 188 6.46 11.10 11.65
C ILE A 188 5.86 10.59 10.33
N PRO A 189 5.64 9.27 10.18
CA PRO A 189 5.21 8.66 8.92
C PRO A 189 3.71 8.85 8.65
N PHE A 190 3.28 10.11 8.68
CA PHE A 190 1.93 10.55 8.42
C PHE A 190 1.94 11.64 7.34
N TYR A 191 1.17 11.45 6.28
CA TYR A 191 0.92 12.49 5.28
C TYR A 191 -0.57 12.69 5.05
N ILE A 192 -0.90 13.87 4.53
CA ILE A 192 -2.26 14.25 4.11
C ILE A 192 -2.25 14.39 2.60
N GLY A 193 -3.16 13.67 1.92
CA GLY A 193 -3.46 13.84 0.50
C GLY A 193 -4.66 14.75 0.30
N ILE A 194 -4.55 15.66 -0.67
CA ILE A 194 -5.58 16.67 -0.97
C ILE A 194 -5.79 16.71 -2.49
N HIS A 195 -6.97 16.33 -2.95
CA HIS A 195 -7.36 16.45 -4.36
C HIS A 195 -8.84 16.75 -4.47
N ASP A 196 -9.24 17.50 -5.50
CA ASP A 196 -10.59 18.00 -5.68
C ASP A 196 -11.15 18.66 -4.39
N THR A 197 -12.20 18.09 -3.80
CA THR A 197 -12.78 18.48 -2.52
C THR A 197 -12.52 17.46 -1.40
N LEU A 198 -11.61 16.51 -1.63
CA LEU A 198 -11.32 15.38 -0.75
C LEU A 198 -9.99 15.60 -0.02
N VAL A 199 -10.00 15.27 1.26
CA VAL A 199 -8.83 15.30 2.13
C VAL A 199 -8.77 13.99 2.88
N TYR A 200 -7.60 13.37 2.90
CA TYR A 200 -7.40 12.11 3.62
C TYR A 200 -6.02 12.05 4.26
N GLY A 201 -5.89 11.23 5.30
CA GLY A 201 -4.62 10.97 5.96
C GLY A 201 -4.16 9.53 5.75
N VAL A 202 -2.86 9.33 5.57
CA VAL A 202 -2.22 8.00 5.60
C VAL A 202 -1.14 8.03 6.66
N PHE A 203 -1.32 7.20 7.67
CA PHE A 203 -0.30 6.89 8.67
C PHE A 203 0.27 5.51 8.37
N LEU A 204 1.58 5.44 8.12
CA LEU A 204 2.32 4.20 7.97
C LEU A 204 2.89 3.80 9.32
N ASP A 205 2.23 2.82 9.95
CA ASP A 205 2.60 2.25 11.24
C ASP A 205 3.79 1.29 11.11
N ASN A 206 4.97 1.84 10.78
CA ASN A 206 6.22 1.10 10.60
C ASN A 206 7.40 1.94 11.11
N SER A 207 8.24 1.35 11.97
CA SER A 207 9.40 2.01 12.58
C SER A 207 10.72 1.75 11.86
N SER A 208 10.72 0.96 10.79
CA SER A 208 11.90 0.70 9.98
C SER A 208 12.24 1.91 9.10
N LYS A 209 13.37 1.84 8.37
CA LYS A 209 13.71 2.87 7.39
C LYS A 209 12.68 2.86 6.27
N THR A 210 12.03 4.00 6.03
CA THR A 210 11.01 4.12 4.98
C THR A 210 11.34 5.22 3.99
N HIS A 211 10.88 5.06 2.75
CA HIS A 211 11.00 6.07 1.70
C HIS A 211 9.64 6.34 1.07
N PHE A 212 9.25 7.60 1.04
CA PHE A 212 8.00 8.09 0.45
C PHE A 212 8.32 8.81 -0.84
N ASN A 213 7.66 8.45 -1.93
CA ASN A 213 7.74 9.15 -3.20
C ASN A 213 6.34 9.58 -3.64
N PHE A 214 6.17 10.87 -3.91
CA PHE A 214 4.87 11.44 -4.28
C PHE A 214 4.77 11.76 -5.77
N GLY A 215 5.17 10.81 -6.62
CA GLY A 215 5.06 10.95 -8.07
C GLY A 215 6.20 11.73 -8.72
N GLY A 216 7.41 11.71 -8.13
CA GLY A 216 8.57 12.43 -8.66
C GLY A 216 9.02 11.93 -10.03
N PHE A 217 9.29 10.62 -10.16
CA PHE A 217 9.90 10.04 -11.36
C PHE A 217 9.04 9.02 -12.09
N THR A 218 8.04 8.46 -11.42
CA THR A 218 7.31 7.27 -11.88
C THR A 218 5.86 7.55 -12.27
N GLY A 219 5.35 8.76 -12.00
CA GLY A 219 3.92 9.07 -12.17
C GLY A 219 3.00 8.33 -11.19
N THR A 220 3.55 7.63 -10.19
CA THR A 220 2.82 6.90 -9.14
C THR A 220 3.34 7.28 -7.76
N VAL A 221 2.50 7.18 -6.73
CA VAL A 221 2.93 7.39 -5.35
C VAL A 221 3.41 6.05 -4.82
N PHE A 222 4.56 5.98 -4.17
CA PHE A 222 5.01 4.73 -3.57
C PHE A 222 5.68 4.93 -2.21
N ILE A 223 5.55 3.91 -1.38
CA ILE A 223 6.12 3.85 -0.04
C ILE A 223 6.92 2.56 0.06
N ILE A 224 8.22 2.69 0.29
CA ILE A 224 9.15 1.58 0.49
C ILE A 224 9.44 1.44 1.98
N CYS A 225 9.41 0.21 2.49
CA CYS A 225 9.79 -0.14 3.85
C CYS A 225 10.93 -1.16 3.82
N ASN A 226 12.09 -0.77 4.33
CA ASN A 226 13.26 -1.63 4.48
C ASN A 226 13.29 -2.26 5.87
N GLY A 227 12.82 -3.49 6.01
CA GLY A 227 12.86 -4.19 7.31
C GLY A 227 12.27 -5.60 7.27
N LYS A 228 12.86 -6.50 8.06
CA LYS A 228 12.33 -7.85 8.28
C LYS A 228 11.06 -7.76 9.14
N TRP A 229 10.00 -8.45 8.71
CA TRP A 229 8.72 -8.58 9.41
C TRP A 229 8.66 -9.86 10.23
#